data_AF-A0A482X808-F1
#
_entry.id   AF-A0A482X808-F1
#
_cell.length_a   1.000
_cell.length_b   1.000
_cell.length_c   1.000
_cell.angle_alpha   90.00
_cell.angle_beta   90.00
_cell.angle_gamma   90.00
#
_symmetry.space_group_name_H-M   'P 1'
#
loop_
_entity.id
_entity.type
_entity.pdbx_description
1 polymer ?
#
loop_
_entity_poly.entity_id
_entity_poly.type
_entity_poly.pdbx_seq_one_letter_code
_entity_poly.pdbx_strand_id
1 'polypeptide(L)'
;MSGESQKMDCADTKVKKPEVIFKKRKCHQSNRKRRRSNDESSSEDETIVVERKMKELKNNPLIQKTVKRGMKKIVDASVDGDGDDEDDDDQDKVTVSYKSKKDIQPEGPRDQGATAILEIETQVDRDAQAIFENSLKINKELKGKADDKIYRGMANYTQFYEKRDTAQGNASSGMVRKGPIRAPANLRATVRWDYQQDICKDYKETGFCGFGDSCKFLHDRSDYKSGWQLEREMAEGTYDGENSDDGKYEIDSDESKLPFKCFICRGSFVNPVVTKCEHYFCEKCALGHFKKSTRCYSCNAQTHGIFNSAKDLITKLSGNKASKECNSDSSS
;
A
#
# COMPACT_ATOMS: atom_id res chain seq x y z
N MET A 1 8.32 -63.52 44.56
CA MET A 1 9.45 -62.58 44.62
C MET A 1 9.22 -61.58 43.49
N SER A 2 8.37 -60.60 43.79
CA SER A 2 8.78 -59.20 44.03
C SER A 2 9.13 -58.50 42.72
N GLY A 3 8.11 -57.91 42.11
CA GLY A 3 8.26 -56.99 40.98
C GLY A 3 8.76 -55.64 41.47
N GLU A 4 9.71 -55.07 40.75
CA GLU A 4 10.15 -53.69 40.89
C GLU A 4 9.74 -52.91 39.65
N SER A 5 8.65 -52.17 39.81
CA SER A 5 8.18 -51.16 38.87
C SER A 5 9.05 -49.91 39.04
N GLN A 6 9.96 -49.65 38.10
CA GLN A 6 10.71 -48.40 38.04
C GLN A 6 9.75 -47.26 37.63
N LYS A 7 9.39 -46.41 38.60
CA LYS A 7 8.82 -45.09 38.37
C LYS A 7 9.89 -44.19 37.74
N MET A 8 9.66 -43.72 36.52
CA MET A 8 10.35 -42.56 35.98
C MET A 8 9.63 -41.31 36.46
N ASP A 9 10.30 -40.52 37.29
CA ASP A 9 9.83 -39.23 37.77
C ASP A 9 9.87 -38.20 36.61
N CYS A 10 8.70 -37.69 36.24
CA CYS A 10 8.59 -36.52 35.35
C CYS A 10 9.10 -35.27 36.09
N ALA A 11 10.20 -34.70 35.63
CA ALA A 11 10.69 -33.42 36.11
C ALA A 11 9.77 -32.28 35.65
N ASP A 12 9.05 -31.67 36.60
CA ASP A 12 8.27 -30.45 36.41
C ASP A 12 9.18 -29.26 36.05
N THR A 13 9.35 -28.99 34.76
CA THR A 13 9.92 -27.72 34.29
C THR A 13 8.89 -26.61 34.48
N LYS A 14 9.03 -25.84 35.56
CA LYS A 14 8.24 -24.62 35.83
C LYS A 14 8.43 -23.60 34.69
N VAL A 15 7.45 -23.51 33.80
CA VAL A 15 7.34 -22.43 32.81
C VAL A 15 7.09 -21.11 33.53
N LYS A 16 8.09 -20.22 33.53
CA LYS A 16 7.93 -18.84 34.03
C LYS A 16 7.00 -18.08 33.07
N LYS A 17 5.80 -17.72 33.54
CA LYS A 17 4.90 -16.79 32.84
C LYS A 17 5.58 -15.43 32.70
N PRO A 18 5.56 -14.77 31.53
CA PRO A 18 6.09 -13.41 31.41
C PRO A 18 5.15 -12.42 32.11
N GLU A 19 5.63 -11.78 33.18
CA GLU A 19 4.97 -10.63 33.79
C GLU A 19 5.11 -9.41 32.88
N VAL A 20 3.98 -8.89 32.40
CA VAL A 20 3.94 -7.68 31.57
C VAL A 20 3.91 -6.45 32.49
N ILE A 21 5.04 -5.78 32.62
CA ILE A 21 5.16 -4.54 33.40
C ILE A 21 4.74 -3.35 32.52
N PHE A 22 3.58 -2.75 32.82
CA PHE A 22 3.16 -1.49 32.21
C PHE A 22 4.00 -0.32 32.76
N LYS A 23 4.99 0.12 31.98
CA LYS A 23 5.75 1.34 32.28
C LYS A 23 4.88 2.57 31.96
N LYS A 24 4.18 3.11 32.97
CA LYS A 24 3.46 4.38 32.86
C LYS A 24 4.44 5.48 32.47
N ARG A 25 4.29 6.05 31.27
CA ARG A 25 5.02 7.26 30.86
C ARG A 25 4.48 8.44 31.68
N LYS A 26 5.36 9.18 32.37
CA LYS A 26 5.02 10.46 32.97
C LYS A 26 4.81 11.48 31.84
N CYS A 27 3.55 11.74 31.49
CA CYS A 27 3.19 12.93 30.72
C CYS A 27 3.37 14.15 31.61
N HIS A 28 4.31 15.04 31.27
CA HIS A 28 4.35 16.36 31.88
C HIS A 28 3.15 17.17 31.38
N GLN A 29 2.11 17.26 32.20
CA GLN A 29 1.06 18.26 32.00
C GLN A 29 1.69 19.64 32.23
N SER A 30 1.85 20.41 31.15
CA SER A 30 2.15 21.84 31.26
C SER A 30 0.90 22.54 31.79
N ASN A 31 0.85 22.80 33.09
CA ASN A 31 -0.11 23.71 33.68
C ASN A 31 0.12 25.11 33.10
N ARG A 32 -0.71 25.53 32.14
CA ARG A 32 -0.78 26.93 31.72
C ARG A 32 -1.37 27.74 32.86
N LYS A 33 -0.52 28.53 33.53
CA LYS A 33 -0.96 29.60 34.43
C LYS A 33 -1.91 30.54 33.66
N ARG A 34 -3.15 30.70 34.14
CA ARG A 34 -4.00 31.84 33.74
C ARG A 34 -3.31 33.11 34.24
N ARG A 35 -3.05 34.06 33.33
CA ARG A 35 -2.70 35.43 33.73
C ARG A 35 -3.90 36.03 34.47
N ARG A 36 -3.67 36.53 35.68
CA ARG A 36 -4.58 37.46 36.38
C ARG A 36 -4.53 38.79 35.62
N SER A 37 -5.69 39.33 35.27
CA SER A 37 -5.84 40.75 34.94
C SER A 37 -5.69 41.54 36.24
N ASN A 38 -4.85 42.58 36.21
CA ASN A 38 -4.68 43.52 37.29
C ASN A 38 -5.72 44.62 37.08
N ASP A 39 -6.62 44.80 38.06
CA ASP A 39 -7.51 45.96 38.15
C ASP A 39 -6.73 47.12 38.78
N GLU A 40 -6.64 48.25 38.08
CA GLU A 40 -6.29 49.56 38.64
C GLU A 40 -7.11 50.62 37.87
N SER A 41 -8.12 51.13 38.60
CA SER A 41 -8.88 52.38 38.54
C SER A 41 -8.72 53.37 37.37
N SER A 42 -9.87 53.85 36.83
CA SER A 42 -10.29 55.27 36.89
C SER A 42 -10.96 55.82 35.60
N SER A 43 -12.17 56.39 35.79
CA SER A 43 -12.81 57.47 35.01
C SER A 43 -13.49 57.16 33.66
N GLU A 44 -14.82 57.13 33.72
CA GLU A 44 -15.87 57.82 32.93
C GLU A 44 -15.61 58.24 31.47
N ASP A 45 -16.57 57.83 30.63
CA ASP A 45 -16.92 58.21 29.25
C ASP A 45 -15.94 57.89 28.10
N GLU A 46 -16.44 57.14 27.10
CA GLU A 46 -16.15 57.15 25.64
C GLU A 46 -16.59 55.78 25.02
N THR A 47 -17.35 55.81 23.93
CA THR A 47 -17.89 54.62 23.24
C THR A 47 -16.82 53.91 22.41
N ILE A 48 -16.46 52.68 22.78
CA ILE A 48 -15.44 51.89 22.05
C ILE A 48 -16.12 50.93 21.06
N VAL A 49 -15.92 51.18 19.76
CA VAL A 49 -16.27 50.27 18.66
C VAL A 49 -15.38 49.02 18.71
N VAL A 50 -15.97 47.85 18.94
CA VAL A 50 -15.23 46.56 18.96
C VAL A 50 -15.05 46.04 17.52
N GLU A 51 -13.91 46.33 16.92
CA GLU A 51 -13.48 45.70 15.67
C GLU A 51 -13.10 44.23 15.93
N ARG A 52 -13.91 43.28 15.42
CA ARG A 52 -13.61 41.84 15.50
C ARG A 52 -12.48 41.48 14.54
N LYS A 53 -11.24 41.50 15.03
CA LYS A 53 -10.12 40.89 14.29
C LYS A 53 -10.36 39.38 14.16
N MET A 54 -10.29 38.88 12.92
CA MET A 54 -10.37 37.45 12.60
C MET A 54 -9.36 36.67 13.47
N LYS A 55 -9.86 35.71 14.26
CA LYS A 55 -8.99 34.83 15.05
C LYS A 55 -8.28 33.86 14.12
N GLU A 56 -6.96 33.89 14.10
CA GLU A 56 -6.16 32.84 13.46
C GLU A 56 -6.48 31.48 14.08
N LEU A 57 -7.03 30.58 13.26
CA LEU A 57 -7.30 29.20 13.65
C LEU A 57 -5.97 28.44 13.73
N LYS A 58 -5.50 28.16 14.95
CA LYS A 58 -4.37 27.26 15.17
C LYS A 58 -4.73 25.85 14.70
N ASN A 59 -3.85 25.22 13.92
CA ASN A 59 -4.06 23.87 13.40
C ASN A 59 -4.27 22.86 14.54
N ASN A 60 -5.44 22.22 14.55
CA ASN A 60 -5.78 21.15 15.48
C ASN A 60 -5.27 19.81 14.91
N PRO A 61 -4.40 19.07 15.63
CA PRO A 61 -3.87 17.78 15.16
C PRO A 61 -4.91 16.65 15.08
N LEU A 62 -6.15 16.86 15.57
CA LEU A 62 -7.26 15.92 15.42
C LEU A 62 -8.15 16.19 14.20
N ILE A 63 -7.84 17.20 13.38
CA ILE A 63 -8.59 17.50 12.15
C ILE A 63 -7.70 17.11 10.96
N GLN A 64 -8.06 16.02 10.28
CA GLN A 64 -7.43 15.66 9.01
C GLN A 64 -7.89 16.62 7.92
N LYS A 65 -7.01 17.53 7.49
CA LYS A 65 -7.20 18.31 6.26
C LYS A 65 -6.51 17.57 5.12
N THR A 66 -7.18 17.39 4.00
CA THR A 66 -6.53 16.91 2.78
C THR A 66 -5.49 17.95 2.35
N VAL A 67 -4.23 17.51 2.26
CA VAL A 67 -3.15 18.35 1.75
C VAL A 67 -3.47 18.59 0.27
N LYS A 68 -3.90 19.80 -0.09
CA LYS A 68 -3.92 20.24 -1.49
C LYS A 68 -2.47 20.34 -1.97
N ARG A 69 -1.86 19.20 -2.31
CA ARG A 69 -0.67 19.17 -3.16
C ARG A 69 -1.09 19.80 -4.48
N GLY A 70 -0.36 20.84 -4.88
CA GLY A 70 -0.69 21.73 -5.98
C GLY A 70 -1.18 20.97 -7.20
N MET A 71 -2.49 20.98 -7.40
CA MET A 71 -3.07 20.83 -8.72
C MET A 71 -2.59 22.07 -9.47
N LYS A 72 -1.76 21.86 -10.50
CA LYS A 72 -1.44 22.89 -11.49
C LYS A 72 -2.77 23.56 -11.84
N LYS A 73 -2.85 24.87 -11.64
CA LYS A 73 -3.98 25.69 -12.09
C LYS A 73 -4.20 25.37 -13.56
N ILE A 74 -5.21 24.56 -13.85
CA ILE A 74 -5.95 24.72 -15.09
C ILE A 74 -6.56 26.11 -14.92
N VAL A 75 -6.16 27.00 -15.81
CA VAL A 75 -6.52 28.41 -15.81
C VAL A 75 -8.04 28.55 -15.81
N ASP A 76 -8.60 28.71 -14.62
CA ASP A 76 -9.91 29.29 -14.41
C ASP A 76 -9.72 30.79 -14.64
N ALA A 77 -10.12 31.25 -15.83
CA ALA A 77 -10.12 32.65 -16.18
C ALA A 77 -11.32 33.31 -15.48
N SER A 78 -11.16 33.59 -14.20
CA SER A 78 -11.90 34.67 -13.54
C SER A 78 -11.38 35.98 -14.13
N VAL A 79 -12.05 36.45 -15.19
CA VAL A 79 -11.92 37.83 -15.67
C VAL A 79 -12.70 38.71 -14.70
N ASP A 80 -12.01 39.19 -13.67
CA ASP A 80 -12.24 40.54 -13.17
C ASP A 80 -11.58 41.46 -14.21
N GLY A 81 -12.39 41.97 -15.13
CA GLY A 81 -11.96 42.83 -16.23
C GLY A 81 -13.08 43.80 -16.57
N ASP A 82 -13.01 44.99 -15.98
CA ASP A 82 -13.62 46.21 -16.49
C ASP A 82 -13.06 46.45 -17.91
N GLY A 83 -13.92 46.42 -18.92
CA GLY A 83 -13.51 46.54 -20.32
C GLY A 83 -14.67 46.29 -21.27
N ASP A 84 -15.09 47.37 -21.91
CA ASP A 84 -16.06 47.46 -23.01
C ASP A 84 -15.60 46.66 -24.25
N ASP A 85 -16.54 46.40 -25.16
CA ASP A 85 -16.44 45.92 -26.55
C ASP A 85 -16.75 44.46 -26.92
N GLU A 86 -17.29 44.39 -28.14
CA GLU A 86 -18.33 43.53 -28.73
C GLU A 86 -17.87 42.13 -29.22
N ASP A 87 -18.85 41.22 -29.28
CA ASP A 87 -19.09 40.10 -30.20
C ASP A 87 -17.90 39.33 -30.84
N ASP A 88 -17.80 38.01 -30.55
CA ASP A 88 -17.88 36.95 -31.58
C ASP A 88 -17.63 35.51 -31.04
N ASP A 89 -18.47 34.59 -31.54
CA ASP A 89 -18.32 33.14 -31.73
C ASP A 89 -18.17 32.15 -30.54
N ASP A 90 -19.34 31.67 -30.11
CA ASP A 90 -19.57 30.47 -29.27
C ASP A 90 -19.03 29.19 -29.93
N GLN A 91 -17.80 28.79 -29.58
CA GLN A 91 -17.37 27.40 -29.68
C GLN A 91 -17.64 26.69 -28.35
N ASP A 92 -18.76 25.98 -28.31
CA ASP A 92 -19.25 25.16 -27.19
C ASP A 92 -18.17 24.20 -26.66
N LYS A 93 -17.38 24.67 -25.69
CA LYS A 93 -16.61 23.81 -24.80
C LYS A 93 -17.63 23.09 -23.91
N VAL A 94 -18.07 21.91 -24.34
CA VAL A 94 -18.94 21.04 -23.54
C VAL A 94 -18.13 20.48 -22.37
N THR A 95 -17.88 21.31 -21.37
CA THR A 95 -17.34 20.90 -20.07
C THR A 95 -18.52 20.54 -19.18
N VAL A 96 -18.65 19.24 -18.86
CA VAL A 96 -19.71 18.77 -17.96
C VAL A 96 -19.40 19.25 -16.55
N SER A 97 -20.17 20.21 -16.05
CA SER A 97 -20.11 20.66 -14.66
C SER A 97 -21.17 19.93 -13.83
N TYR A 98 -20.73 19.17 -12.82
CA TYR A 98 -21.63 18.56 -11.85
C TYR A 98 -22.01 19.59 -10.79
N LYS A 99 -23.18 20.23 -10.95
CA LYS A 99 -23.72 21.16 -9.95
C LYS A 99 -24.09 20.38 -8.68
N SER A 100 -23.61 20.83 -7.52
CA SER A 100 -23.99 20.27 -6.22
C SER A 100 -25.49 20.44 -5.97
N LYS A 101 -26.11 19.51 -5.23
CA LYS A 101 -27.52 19.62 -4.84
C LYS A 101 -27.85 20.80 -3.91
N LYS A 102 -26.83 21.43 -3.29
CA LYS A 102 -26.96 22.56 -2.33
C LYS A 102 -27.87 22.24 -1.13
N ASP A 103 -27.95 20.97 -0.75
CA ASP A 103 -28.69 20.52 0.42
C ASP A 103 -27.90 20.75 1.71
N ILE A 104 -28.61 20.98 2.81
CA ILE A 104 -28.03 21.18 4.16
C ILE A 104 -27.65 19.82 4.79
N GLN A 105 -28.32 18.75 4.38
CA GLN A 105 -28.11 17.42 4.96
C GLN A 105 -26.75 16.86 4.52
N PRO A 106 -25.98 16.25 5.45
CA PRO A 106 -24.72 15.62 5.11
C PRO A 106 -24.96 14.42 4.18
N GLU A 107 -24.00 14.18 3.29
CA GLU A 107 -24.05 13.01 2.41
C GLU A 107 -23.86 11.72 3.21
N GLY A 108 -24.72 10.74 2.96
CA GLY A 108 -24.67 9.42 3.58
C GLY A 108 -25.78 9.16 4.60
N PRO A 109 -25.81 7.94 5.16
CA PRO A 109 -26.83 7.54 6.10
C PRO A 109 -26.56 8.13 7.50
N ARG A 110 -27.64 8.45 8.23
CA ARG A 110 -27.58 9.11 9.55
C ARG A 110 -26.86 8.29 10.62
N ASP A 111 -26.86 6.98 10.46
CA ASP A 111 -26.31 5.99 11.39
C ASP A 111 -24.82 5.68 11.13
N GLN A 112 -24.18 6.36 10.17
CA GLN A 112 -22.79 6.15 9.78
C GLN A 112 -22.46 4.68 9.43
N GLY A 113 -23.46 3.92 8.96
CA GLY A 113 -23.29 2.52 8.58
C GLY A 113 -23.36 1.51 9.73
N ALA A 114 -23.85 1.91 10.91
CA ALA A 114 -24.06 0.99 12.03
C ALA A 114 -25.10 -0.10 11.73
N THR A 115 -26.10 0.19 10.91
CA THR A 115 -27.13 -0.78 10.46
C THR A 115 -26.89 -1.27 9.04
N ALA A 116 -25.65 -1.20 8.56
CA ALA A 116 -25.31 -1.69 7.23
C ALA A 116 -25.67 -3.18 7.08
N ILE A 117 -26.53 -3.46 6.10
CA ILE A 117 -26.92 -4.81 5.71
C ILE A 117 -25.98 -5.28 4.60
N LEU A 118 -25.51 -6.52 4.69
CA LEU A 118 -24.75 -7.14 3.60
C LEU A 118 -25.68 -7.60 2.48
N GLU A 119 -25.70 -6.84 1.40
CA GLU A 119 -26.53 -7.10 0.20
C GLU A 119 -25.74 -7.80 -0.93
N ILE A 120 -24.72 -8.58 -0.59
CA ILE A 120 -23.90 -9.33 -1.56
C ILE A 120 -24.69 -10.53 -2.12
N GLU A 121 -25.58 -11.11 -1.31
CA GLU A 121 -26.39 -12.26 -1.67
C GLU A 121 -27.77 -11.86 -2.22
N THR A 122 -28.53 -12.84 -2.69
CA THR A 122 -29.93 -12.66 -3.08
C THR A 122 -30.75 -12.04 -1.95
N GLN A 123 -31.62 -11.08 -2.31
CA GLN A 123 -32.52 -10.41 -1.37
C GLN A 123 -33.40 -11.40 -0.61
N VAL A 124 -33.73 -11.05 0.63
CA VAL A 124 -34.44 -11.90 1.60
C VAL A 124 -35.77 -12.45 1.06
N ASP A 125 -36.48 -11.70 0.21
CA ASP A 125 -37.78 -12.11 -0.31
C ASP A 125 -37.70 -13.12 -1.47
N ARG A 126 -36.56 -13.13 -2.17
CA ARG A 126 -36.34 -13.91 -3.41
C ARG A 126 -35.36 -15.05 -3.21
N ASP A 127 -34.85 -15.22 -2.01
CA ASP A 127 -33.88 -16.26 -1.71
C ASP A 127 -34.52 -17.66 -1.68
N ALA A 128 -33.68 -18.68 -1.74
CA ALA A 128 -34.13 -20.07 -1.76
C ALA A 128 -34.85 -20.47 -0.47
N GLN A 129 -34.61 -19.77 0.65
CA GLN A 129 -35.31 -20.01 1.91
C GLN A 129 -36.74 -19.45 1.86
N ALA A 130 -36.95 -18.22 1.39
CA ALA A 130 -38.27 -17.60 1.24
C ALA A 130 -39.15 -18.37 0.24
N ILE A 131 -38.57 -18.83 -0.87
CA ILE A 131 -39.29 -19.69 -1.82
C ILE A 131 -39.78 -20.98 -1.14
N PHE A 132 -38.95 -21.57 -0.28
CA PHE A 132 -39.31 -22.79 0.45
C PHE A 132 -40.33 -22.52 1.57
N GLU A 133 -40.27 -21.37 2.24
CA GLU A 133 -41.29 -20.97 3.21
C GLU A 133 -42.64 -20.76 2.53
N ASN A 134 -42.63 -20.14 1.35
CA ASN A 134 -43.83 -19.93 0.55
C ASN A 134 -44.40 -21.27 0.07
N SER A 135 -43.56 -22.21 -0.37
CA SER A 135 -44.04 -23.54 -0.78
C SER A 135 -44.58 -24.36 0.40
N LEU A 136 -43.96 -24.28 1.57
CA LEU A 136 -44.49 -24.90 2.79
C LEU A 136 -45.84 -24.31 3.21
N LYS A 137 -46.02 -22.98 3.12
CA LYS A 137 -47.31 -22.33 3.40
C LYS A 137 -48.39 -22.82 2.45
N ILE A 138 -48.11 -22.84 1.14
CA ILE A 138 -49.05 -23.32 0.11
C ILE A 138 -49.41 -24.80 0.33
N ASN A 139 -48.42 -25.65 0.63
CA ASN A 139 -48.67 -27.08 0.88
C ASN A 139 -49.50 -27.31 2.15
N LYS A 140 -49.32 -26.50 3.21
CA LYS A 140 -50.16 -26.54 4.40
C LYS A 140 -51.62 -26.15 4.10
N GLU A 141 -51.82 -25.13 3.25
CA GLU A 141 -53.17 -24.69 2.85
C GLU A 141 -53.90 -25.68 1.93
N LEU A 142 -53.16 -26.46 1.14
CA LEU A 142 -53.69 -27.50 0.26
C LEU A 142 -53.92 -28.84 0.98
N LYS A 143 -53.38 -29.01 2.20
CA LYS A 143 -53.54 -30.24 2.97
C LYS A 143 -55.02 -30.53 3.21
N GLY A 144 -55.51 -31.61 2.61
CA GLY A 144 -56.90 -32.07 2.74
C GLY A 144 -57.88 -31.51 1.69
N LYS A 145 -57.42 -30.69 0.74
CA LYS A 145 -58.21 -30.26 -0.43
C LYS A 145 -57.97 -31.21 -1.60
N ALA A 146 -58.98 -31.37 -2.45
CA ALA A 146 -58.85 -32.13 -3.69
C ALA A 146 -57.93 -31.40 -4.69
N ASP A 147 -57.41 -32.13 -5.67
CA ASP A 147 -56.51 -31.55 -6.68
C ASP A 147 -57.25 -30.59 -7.62
N ASP A 148 -57.04 -29.27 -7.42
CA ASP A 148 -57.64 -28.21 -8.23
C ASP A 148 -57.13 -28.19 -9.70
N LYS A 149 -56.10 -28.96 -10.06
CA LYS A 149 -55.37 -28.91 -11.36
C LYS A 149 -54.80 -27.53 -11.75
N ILE A 150 -54.86 -26.54 -10.87
CA ILE A 150 -54.29 -25.21 -11.07
C ILE A 150 -52.79 -25.26 -10.79
N TYR A 151 -51.98 -24.88 -11.78
CA TYR A 151 -50.54 -24.80 -11.62
C TYR A 151 -50.13 -23.63 -10.75
N ARG A 152 -49.49 -23.92 -9.60
CA ARG A 152 -49.05 -22.92 -8.61
C ARG A 152 -47.54 -22.69 -8.63
N GLY A 153 -46.85 -23.14 -9.68
CA GLY A 153 -45.40 -23.02 -9.86
C GLY A 153 -44.64 -24.31 -9.59
N MET A 154 -43.41 -24.40 -10.12
CA MET A 154 -42.59 -25.63 -10.09
C MET A 154 -42.25 -26.11 -8.68
N ALA A 155 -42.15 -25.20 -7.71
CA ALA A 155 -41.80 -25.53 -6.33
C ALA A 155 -43.00 -26.01 -5.49
N ASN A 156 -44.23 -25.86 -6.01
CA ASN A 156 -45.48 -26.01 -5.28
C ASN A 156 -46.30 -27.23 -5.72
N TYR A 157 -45.66 -28.22 -6.34
CA TYR A 157 -46.29 -29.53 -6.53
C TYR A 157 -46.60 -30.18 -5.18
N THR A 158 -47.66 -31.00 -5.15
CA THR A 158 -48.17 -31.63 -3.94
C THR A 158 -47.10 -32.54 -3.31
N GLN A 159 -46.60 -32.13 -2.15
CA GLN A 159 -45.69 -32.94 -1.35
C GLN A 159 -46.49 -33.68 -0.29
N PHE A 160 -46.60 -35.00 -0.43
CA PHE A 160 -47.32 -35.85 0.53
C PHE A 160 -46.58 -36.02 1.86
N TYR A 161 -45.26 -35.81 1.86
CA TYR A 161 -44.42 -35.91 3.04
C TYR A 161 -44.07 -34.52 3.57
N GLU A 162 -44.59 -34.19 4.74
CA GLU A 162 -44.20 -32.97 5.44
C GLU A 162 -42.78 -33.13 5.98
N LYS A 163 -41.89 -32.22 5.57
CA LYS A 163 -40.60 -32.07 6.24
C LYS A 163 -40.88 -31.53 7.64
N ARG A 164 -40.69 -32.38 8.65
CA ARG A 164 -40.91 -32.04 10.05
C ARG A 164 -39.80 -31.14 10.58
N ASP A 165 -40.17 -30.31 11.54
CA ASP A 165 -39.21 -29.61 12.39
C ASP A 165 -38.41 -30.65 13.17
N THR A 166 -37.09 -30.51 13.18
CA THR A 166 -36.20 -31.40 13.95
C THR A 166 -35.79 -30.69 15.23
N ALA A 167 -35.18 -31.41 16.18
CA ALA A 167 -34.66 -30.80 17.40
C ALA A 167 -33.64 -29.66 17.14
N GLN A 168 -33.06 -29.60 15.94
CA GLN A 168 -32.09 -28.59 15.52
C GLN A 168 -32.72 -27.32 14.91
N GLY A 169 -34.06 -27.29 14.71
CA GLY A 169 -34.78 -26.11 14.27
C GLY A 169 -35.97 -26.39 13.36
N ASN A 170 -36.60 -25.31 12.90
CA ASN A 170 -37.74 -25.37 11.99
C ASN A 170 -37.32 -25.94 10.63
N ALA A 171 -38.25 -26.53 9.89
CA ALA A 171 -38.04 -27.11 8.57
C ALA A 171 -37.49 -26.11 7.55
N SER A 172 -37.75 -24.81 7.75
CA SER A 172 -37.21 -23.72 6.93
C SER A 172 -35.81 -23.23 7.37
N SER A 173 -35.40 -23.53 8.60
CA SER A 173 -34.11 -23.05 9.11
C SER A 173 -32.93 -23.66 8.35
N GLY A 174 -31.85 -22.90 8.22
CA GLY A 174 -30.65 -23.32 7.48
C GLY A 174 -29.99 -24.61 8.00
N MET A 175 -30.28 -25.03 9.23
CA MET A 175 -29.74 -26.27 9.81
C MET A 175 -30.46 -27.53 9.29
N VAL A 176 -31.75 -27.41 8.96
CA VAL A 176 -32.62 -28.53 8.56
C VAL A 176 -32.85 -28.53 7.05
N ARG A 177 -32.94 -27.34 6.45
CA ARG A 177 -33.18 -27.15 5.03
C ARG A 177 -31.95 -27.54 4.22
N LYS A 178 -32.17 -28.25 3.11
CA LYS A 178 -31.13 -28.53 2.10
C LYS A 178 -31.21 -27.49 0.99
N GLY A 179 -30.07 -26.91 0.62
CA GLY A 179 -29.96 -25.89 -0.43
C GLY A 179 -29.21 -24.63 0.05
N PRO A 180 -29.14 -23.58 -0.78
CA PRO A 180 -28.43 -22.34 -0.45
C PRO A 180 -28.95 -21.70 0.84
N ILE A 181 -28.09 -21.50 1.84
CA ILE A 181 -28.51 -20.94 3.13
C ILE A 181 -28.39 -19.42 3.07
N ARG A 182 -29.34 -18.71 3.68
CA ARG A 182 -29.30 -17.24 3.82
C ARG A 182 -28.14 -16.83 4.73
N ALA A 183 -27.22 -16.00 4.24
CA ALA A 183 -26.17 -15.44 5.09
C ALA A 183 -26.73 -14.47 6.14
N PRO A 184 -26.03 -14.32 7.29
CA PRO A 184 -26.39 -13.31 8.29
C PRO A 184 -26.22 -11.88 7.72
N ALA A 185 -27.29 -11.09 7.76
CA ALA A 185 -27.34 -9.73 7.20
C ALA A 185 -26.41 -8.72 7.91
N ASN A 186 -26.15 -8.94 9.19
CA ASN A 186 -25.52 -7.97 10.10
C ASN A 186 -24.09 -8.33 10.52
N LEU A 187 -23.44 -9.28 9.83
CA LEU A 187 -22.10 -9.75 10.19
C LEU A 187 -21.15 -9.65 9.01
N ARG A 188 -20.11 -8.82 9.14
CA ARG A 188 -19.00 -8.79 8.19
C ARG A 188 -17.99 -9.87 8.52
N ALA A 189 -17.78 -10.81 7.60
CA ALA A 189 -16.74 -11.82 7.72
C ALA A 189 -15.36 -11.15 7.82
N THR A 190 -14.54 -11.59 8.78
CA THR A 190 -13.15 -11.13 8.91
C THR A 190 -12.32 -11.77 7.81
N VAL A 191 -11.80 -10.95 6.89
CA VAL A 191 -10.93 -11.42 5.81
C VAL A 191 -9.48 -11.37 6.28
N ARG A 192 -8.76 -12.46 6.05
CA ARG A 192 -7.30 -12.56 6.23
C ARG A 192 -6.71 -13.01 4.90
N TRP A 193 -5.70 -12.28 4.43
CA TRP A 193 -4.93 -12.69 3.26
C TRP A 193 -4.03 -13.87 3.62
N ASP A 194 -4.15 -14.96 2.88
CA ASP A 194 -3.22 -16.09 2.96
C ASP A 194 -2.19 -15.96 1.85
N TYR A 195 -0.95 -15.63 2.24
CA TYR A 195 0.17 -15.48 1.30
C TYR A 195 0.96 -16.78 1.12
N GLN A 196 0.67 -17.82 1.89
CA GLN A 196 1.41 -19.08 1.79
C GLN A 196 0.94 -19.85 0.56
N GLN A 197 1.79 -19.95 -0.45
CA GLN A 197 1.50 -20.72 -1.66
C GLN A 197 1.81 -22.20 -1.43
N ASP A 198 0.83 -23.06 -1.67
CA ASP A 198 1.01 -24.53 -1.61
C ASP A 198 1.63 -25.06 -2.92
N ILE A 199 2.76 -24.50 -3.34
CA ILE A 199 3.50 -24.94 -4.53
C ILE A 199 4.64 -25.86 -4.11
N CYS A 200 4.79 -26.98 -4.83
CA CYS A 200 5.87 -27.91 -4.59
C CYS A 200 7.21 -27.26 -4.96
N LYS A 201 8.04 -27.00 -3.95
CA LYS A 201 9.36 -26.39 -4.11
C LYS A 201 10.24 -27.18 -5.08
N ASP A 202 10.34 -28.50 -4.86
CA ASP A 202 11.22 -29.36 -5.65
C ASP A 202 10.77 -29.43 -7.11
N TYR A 203 9.45 -29.51 -7.35
CA TYR A 203 8.91 -29.49 -8.71
C TYR A 203 9.10 -28.14 -9.41
N LYS A 204 8.94 -27.02 -8.68
CA LYS A 204 9.12 -25.69 -9.26
C LYS A 204 10.57 -25.44 -9.67
N GLU A 205 11.52 -25.75 -8.79
CA GLU A 205 12.94 -25.50 -9.03
C GLU A 205 13.56 -26.51 -9.98
N THR A 206 13.32 -27.81 -9.75
CA THR A 206 14.01 -28.89 -10.47
C THR A 206 13.16 -29.49 -11.59
N GLY A 207 11.83 -29.40 -11.48
CA GLY A 207 10.91 -30.10 -12.39
C GLY A 207 10.63 -31.55 -12.05
N PHE A 208 11.25 -32.04 -10.99
CA PHE A 208 11.09 -33.40 -10.55
C PHE A 208 10.73 -33.38 -9.06
N CYS A 209 9.53 -33.87 -8.76
CA CYS A 209 9.12 -34.11 -7.39
C CYS A 209 9.38 -35.58 -7.08
N GLY A 210 10.18 -35.88 -6.06
CA GLY A 210 10.43 -37.25 -5.63
C GLY A 210 9.16 -37.99 -5.18
N PHE A 211 8.11 -37.26 -4.81
CA PHE A 211 6.80 -37.80 -4.45
C PHE A 211 5.88 -38.03 -5.66
N GLY A 212 6.29 -37.60 -6.87
CA GLY A 212 5.47 -37.67 -8.08
C GLY A 212 4.06 -37.10 -7.84
N ASP A 213 3.05 -37.76 -8.40
CA ASP A 213 1.65 -37.33 -8.30
C ASP A 213 1.02 -37.53 -6.91
N SER A 214 1.75 -38.16 -5.97
CA SER A 214 1.30 -38.28 -4.57
C SER A 214 1.63 -37.04 -3.73
N CYS A 215 2.27 -36.02 -4.32
CA CYS A 215 2.59 -34.78 -3.64
C CYS A 215 1.30 -34.01 -3.27
N LYS A 216 1.18 -33.59 -2.01
CA LYS A 216 0.06 -32.74 -1.54
C LYS A 216 0.14 -31.30 -2.05
N PHE A 217 1.30 -30.89 -2.58
CA PHE A 217 1.56 -29.54 -3.05
C PHE A 217 1.41 -29.47 -4.57
N LEU A 218 1.00 -28.31 -5.06
CA LEU A 218 0.74 -28.08 -6.48
C LEU A 218 2.03 -28.17 -7.31
N HIS A 219 1.96 -28.94 -8.39
CA HIS A 219 3.02 -29.06 -9.39
C HIS A 219 2.88 -27.98 -10.46
N ASP A 220 3.20 -26.74 -10.08
CA ASP A 220 3.26 -25.61 -10.99
C ASP A 220 4.71 -25.09 -11.13
N ARG A 221 5.05 -24.65 -12.34
CA ARG A 221 6.36 -24.10 -12.72
C ARG A 221 6.32 -22.60 -13.03
N SER A 222 5.17 -21.96 -12.84
CA SER A 222 5.05 -20.52 -13.01
C SER A 222 5.89 -19.75 -11.96
N ASP A 223 6.56 -18.69 -12.43
CA ASP A 223 7.47 -17.84 -11.67
C ASP A 223 6.91 -16.42 -11.45
N TYR A 224 5.58 -16.26 -11.53
CA TYR A 224 4.92 -14.99 -11.28
C TYR A 224 5.20 -14.44 -9.87
N LYS A 225 5.31 -13.11 -9.78
CA LYS A 225 5.51 -12.40 -8.52
C LYS A 225 4.29 -12.56 -7.61
N SER A 226 4.55 -12.75 -6.32
CA SER A 226 3.50 -12.81 -5.30
C SER A 226 2.87 -11.43 -5.07
N GLY A 227 1.60 -11.38 -4.63
CA GLY A 227 0.91 -10.11 -4.39
C GLY A 227 1.65 -9.14 -3.46
N TRP A 228 2.33 -9.65 -2.43
CA TRP A 228 3.13 -8.81 -1.52
C TRP A 228 4.39 -8.22 -2.18
N GLN A 229 4.96 -8.92 -3.17
CA GLN A 229 6.11 -8.41 -3.93
C GLN A 229 5.66 -7.27 -4.84
N LEU A 230 4.51 -7.43 -5.49
CA LEU A 230 3.88 -6.40 -6.32
C LEU A 230 3.50 -5.16 -5.50
N GLU A 231 2.90 -5.34 -4.33
CA GLU A 231 2.55 -4.23 -3.44
C GLU A 231 3.79 -3.44 -2.99
N ARG A 232 4.89 -4.13 -2.69
CA ARG A 232 6.17 -3.50 -2.36
C ARG A 232 6.76 -2.72 -3.54
N GLU A 233 6.81 -3.33 -4.73
CA GLU A 233 7.31 -2.67 -5.94
C GLU A 233 6.47 -1.45 -6.33
N MET A 234 5.16 -1.53 -6.11
CA MET A 234 4.25 -0.42 -6.32
C MET A 234 4.49 0.71 -5.30
N ALA A 235 4.70 0.38 -4.03
CA ALA A 235 5.00 1.36 -2.99
C ALA A 235 6.38 2.04 -3.18
N GLU A 236 7.35 1.29 -3.70
CA GLU A 236 8.69 1.78 -4.04
C GLU A 236 8.71 2.56 -5.36
N GLY A 237 7.63 2.51 -6.15
CA GLY A 237 7.52 3.20 -7.44
C GLY A 237 8.35 2.57 -8.55
N THR A 238 8.94 1.40 -8.30
CA THR A 238 9.73 0.64 -9.28
C THR A 238 8.85 -0.06 -10.31
N TYR A 239 7.59 -0.32 -9.98
CA TYR A 239 6.65 -1.01 -10.86
C TYR A 239 6.37 -0.25 -12.17
N ASP A 240 6.33 1.09 -12.11
CA ASP A 240 5.99 1.95 -13.27
C ASP A 240 7.24 2.55 -13.94
N GLY A 241 8.35 2.62 -13.22
CA GLY A 241 9.59 3.27 -13.66
C GLY A 241 10.49 2.45 -14.58
N GLU A 242 10.20 1.15 -14.76
CA GLU A 242 11.10 0.22 -15.47
C GLU A 242 10.50 -0.40 -16.75
N ASN A 243 9.24 -0.09 -17.12
CA ASN A 243 8.66 -0.54 -18.39
C ASN A 243 8.84 0.45 -19.55
N SER A 244 9.50 1.58 -19.29
CA SER A 244 9.84 2.60 -20.30
C SER A 244 11.34 2.91 -20.27
N ASP A 245 12.17 1.92 -19.94
CA ASP A 245 13.62 2.01 -20.07
C ASP A 245 14.11 0.81 -20.90
N ASP A 246 14.11 1.03 -22.21
CA ASP A 246 14.57 0.14 -23.27
C ASP A 246 16.04 -0.29 -23.11
N GLY A 247 16.78 0.32 -22.17
CA GLY A 247 18.17 0.00 -21.84
C GLY A 247 18.37 -1.16 -20.85
N LYS A 248 17.35 -1.69 -20.18
CA LYS A 248 17.55 -2.70 -19.12
C LYS A 248 17.98 -4.08 -19.64
N TYR A 249 17.71 -4.39 -20.90
CA TYR A 249 18.20 -5.60 -21.58
C TYR A 249 19.49 -5.36 -22.37
N GLU A 250 20.02 -4.14 -22.35
CA GLU A 250 21.37 -3.89 -22.83
C GLU A 250 22.34 -4.49 -21.83
N ILE A 251 23.03 -5.56 -22.25
CA ILE A 251 24.21 -6.04 -21.56
C ILE A 251 25.24 -4.93 -21.75
N ASP A 252 25.30 -3.98 -20.83
CA ASP A 252 26.43 -3.07 -20.69
C ASP A 252 27.68 -3.95 -20.60
N SER A 253 28.38 -4.09 -21.73
CA SER A 253 29.66 -4.79 -21.78
C SER A 253 30.55 -4.18 -20.70
N ASP A 254 30.87 -4.96 -19.68
CA ASP A 254 31.58 -4.63 -18.45
C ASP A 254 32.79 -3.70 -18.64
N GLU A 255 32.55 -2.41 -18.84
CA GLU A 255 33.58 -1.40 -18.93
C GLU A 255 33.18 -0.19 -18.09
N SER A 256 32.71 -0.49 -16.88
CA SER A 256 32.97 0.22 -15.64
C SER A 256 33.19 1.73 -15.79
N LYS A 257 32.21 2.50 -15.32
CA LYS A 257 32.10 3.96 -15.10
C LYS A 257 33.37 4.67 -14.59
N LEU A 258 34.49 4.54 -15.29
CA LEU A 258 35.79 5.09 -14.96
C LEU A 258 36.08 6.18 -15.99
N PRO A 259 36.24 7.45 -15.56
CA PRO A 259 36.48 8.55 -16.49
C PRO A 259 37.83 8.36 -17.19
N PHE A 260 37.91 8.65 -18.49
CA PHE A 260 39.14 8.56 -19.29
C PHE A 260 40.11 9.73 -19.09
N LYS A 261 39.62 10.86 -18.55
CA LYS A 261 40.38 12.11 -18.38
C LYS A 261 40.18 12.68 -16.99
N CYS A 262 41.19 13.40 -16.48
CA CYS A 262 41.08 14.04 -15.18
C CYS A 262 40.12 15.23 -15.24
N PHE A 263 39.19 15.33 -14.28
CA PHE A 263 38.20 16.43 -14.25
C PHE A 263 38.79 17.81 -13.98
N ILE A 264 39.98 17.89 -13.38
CA ILE A 264 40.62 19.16 -13.01
C ILE A 264 41.44 19.73 -14.19
N CYS A 265 42.28 18.91 -14.81
CA CYS A 265 43.12 19.36 -15.94
C CYS A 265 42.55 19.03 -17.32
N ARG A 266 41.48 18.23 -17.40
CA ARG A 266 40.86 17.72 -18.64
C ARG A 266 41.80 16.96 -19.58
N GLY A 267 43.01 16.64 -19.12
CA GLY A 267 44.01 15.83 -19.82
C GLY A 267 43.94 14.35 -19.43
N SER A 268 44.85 13.56 -20.01
CA SER A 268 45.09 12.17 -19.60
C SER A 268 45.62 12.11 -18.16
N PHE A 269 45.42 10.98 -17.49
CA PHE A 269 45.90 10.81 -16.14
C PHE A 269 47.42 10.62 -16.09
N VAL A 270 48.07 11.47 -15.31
CA VAL A 270 49.48 11.36 -14.92
C VAL A 270 49.50 11.05 -13.42
N ASN A 271 49.96 9.85 -13.06
CA ASN A 271 49.86 9.29 -11.70
C ASN A 271 48.44 9.44 -11.11
N PRO A 272 47.48 8.60 -11.55
CA PRO A 272 46.11 8.69 -11.07
C PRO A 272 46.01 8.34 -9.58
N VAL A 273 45.30 9.19 -8.83
CA VAL A 273 44.96 8.99 -7.43
C VAL A 273 43.45 8.90 -7.27
N VAL A 274 43.01 8.05 -6.35
CA VAL A 274 41.61 7.83 -5.99
C VAL A 274 41.35 8.40 -4.60
N THR A 275 40.26 9.15 -4.49
CA THR A 275 39.75 9.66 -3.22
C THR A 275 38.80 8.65 -2.57
N LYS A 276 38.47 8.81 -1.28
CA LYS A 276 37.45 7.98 -0.60
C LYS A 276 36.09 7.97 -1.31
N CYS A 277 35.82 8.99 -2.11
CA CYS A 277 34.57 9.17 -2.83
C CYS A 277 34.65 8.61 -4.26
N GLU A 278 35.62 7.73 -4.54
CA GLU A 278 35.84 7.07 -5.83
C GLU A 278 36.03 8.02 -7.02
N HIS A 279 36.46 9.26 -6.76
CA HIS A 279 36.84 10.20 -7.81
C HIS A 279 38.34 10.10 -8.09
N TYR A 280 38.67 10.08 -9.39
CA TYR A 280 40.01 9.95 -9.92
C TYR A 280 40.58 11.29 -10.38
N PHE A 281 41.82 11.58 -9.97
CA PHE A 281 42.54 12.80 -10.34
C PHE A 281 44.01 12.52 -10.61
N CYS A 282 44.73 13.44 -11.26
CA CYS A 282 46.19 13.39 -11.29
C CYS A 282 46.76 13.81 -9.92
N GLU A 283 47.89 13.24 -9.52
CA GLU A 283 48.59 13.57 -8.28
C GLU A 283 48.78 15.09 -8.09
N LYS A 284 49.31 15.78 -9.11
CA LYS A 284 49.52 17.24 -9.09
C LYS A 284 48.20 18.02 -8.96
N CYS A 285 47.14 17.54 -9.60
CA CYS A 285 45.84 18.19 -9.57
C CYS A 285 45.15 18.01 -8.22
N ALA A 286 45.23 16.82 -7.62
CA ALA A 286 44.70 16.54 -6.29
C ALA A 286 45.41 17.38 -5.22
N LEU A 287 46.75 17.46 -5.26
CA LEU A 287 47.53 18.28 -4.34
C LEU A 287 47.30 19.78 -4.55
N GLY A 288 47.20 20.23 -5.80
CA GLY A 288 46.88 21.62 -6.14
C GLY A 288 45.49 22.05 -5.66
N HIS A 289 44.51 21.16 -5.73
CA HIS A 289 43.17 21.40 -5.19
C HIS A 289 43.17 21.34 -3.67
N PHE A 290 43.85 20.38 -3.04
CA PHE A 290 43.90 20.23 -1.58
C PHE A 290 44.47 21.47 -0.88
N LYS A 291 45.45 22.15 -1.52
CA LYS A 291 45.97 23.45 -1.04
C LYS A 291 44.92 24.56 -1.03
N LYS A 292 43.92 24.51 -1.90
CA LYS A 292 42.85 25.51 -2.01
C LYS A 292 41.60 25.10 -1.22
N SER A 293 41.28 23.82 -1.17
CA SER A 293 40.12 23.25 -0.50
C SER A 293 40.37 21.81 -0.09
N THR A 294 40.03 21.47 1.16
CA THR A 294 40.13 20.11 1.71
C THR A 294 39.01 19.18 1.23
N ARG A 295 38.16 19.63 0.30
CA ARG A 295 37.03 18.89 -0.26
C ARG A 295 37.37 18.30 -1.62
N CYS A 296 36.64 17.28 -2.04
CA CYS A 296 36.74 16.67 -3.36
C CYS A 296 36.19 17.63 -4.42
N TYR A 297 36.84 17.73 -5.58
CA TYR A 297 36.42 18.62 -6.65
C TYR A 297 35.09 18.22 -7.31
N SER A 298 34.79 16.92 -7.40
CA SER A 298 33.60 16.43 -8.11
C SER A 298 32.34 16.37 -7.25
N CYS A 299 32.46 15.96 -5.99
CA CYS A 299 31.31 15.74 -5.09
C CYS A 299 31.31 16.62 -3.84
N ASN A 300 32.31 17.50 -3.67
CA ASN A 300 32.46 18.35 -2.48
C ASN A 300 32.55 17.62 -1.13
N ALA A 301 32.69 16.29 -1.12
CA ALA A 301 32.89 15.52 0.10
C ALA A 301 34.28 15.77 0.70
N GLN A 302 34.39 15.68 2.02
CA GLN A 302 35.64 15.92 2.73
C GLN A 302 36.65 14.77 2.46
N THR A 303 37.82 15.07 1.89
CA THR A 303 38.80 14.03 1.53
C THR A 303 39.69 13.59 2.70
N HIS A 304 39.67 14.35 3.80
CA HIS A 304 40.50 14.11 5.00
C HIS A 304 42.01 14.00 4.72
N GLY A 305 42.48 14.55 3.60
CA GLY A 305 43.90 14.46 3.19
C GLY A 305 44.34 13.06 2.76
N ILE A 306 43.41 12.15 2.51
CA ILE A 306 43.71 10.76 2.13
C ILE A 306 43.54 10.62 0.62
N PHE A 307 44.65 10.35 -0.06
CA PHE A 307 44.72 10.10 -1.50
C PHE A 307 45.48 8.78 -1.73
N ASN A 308 44.80 7.78 -2.25
CA ASN A 308 45.41 6.48 -2.55
C ASN A 308 45.81 6.42 -4.03
N SER A 309 46.85 5.67 -4.37
CA SER A 309 47.20 5.40 -5.77
C SER A 309 46.10 4.57 -6.44
N ALA A 310 45.60 5.00 -7.60
CA ALA A 310 44.52 4.32 -8.32
C ALA A 310 45.06 3.16 -9.18
N LYS A 311 45.33 2.01 -8.55
CA LYS A 311 45.87 0.82 -9.24
C LYS A 311 44.94 0.33 -10.36
N ASP A 312 43.64 0.39 -10.14
CA ASP A 312 42.62 -0.10 -11.08
C ASP A 312 42.51 0.75 -12.35
N LEU A 313 42.84 2.05 -12.27
CA LEU A 313 42.98 2.89 -13.45
C LEU A 313 44.29 2.65 -14.18
N ILE A 314 45.38 2.38 -13.45
CA ILE A 314 46.69 2.16 -14.05
C ILE A 314 46.66 0.88 -14.89
N THR A 315 46.07 -0.19 -14.39
CA THR A 315 45.94 -1.48 -15.12
C THR A 315 45.13 -1.32 -16.40
N LYS A 316 44.03 -0.56 -16.37
CA LYS A 316 43.21 -0.26 -17.56
C LYS A 316 43.89 0.67 -18.54
N LEU A 317 44.60 1.70 -18.07
CA LEU A 317 45.37 2.59 -18.93
C LEU A 317 46.58 1.89 -19.57
N SER A 318 47.19 0.90 -18.91
CA SER A 318 48.21 0.05 -19.53
C SER A 318 47.61 -0.93 -20.53
N GLY A 319 46.45 -1.54 -20.24
CA GLY A 319 45.74 -2.42 -21.18
C GLY A 319 45.32 -1.69 -22.46
N ASN A 320 44.82 -0.46 -22.33
CA ASN A 320 44.43 0.39 -23.46
C ASN A 320 45.61 0.95 -24.26
N LYS A 321 46.82 0.99 -23.69
CA LYS A 321 48.04 1.34 -24.45
C LYS A 321 48.55 0.14 -25.24
N ALA A 322 48.56 -1.04 -24.64
CA ALA A 322 48.95 -2.28 -25.30
C ALA A 322 48.02 -2.62 -26.49
N SER A 323 46.71 -2.38 -26.36
CA SER A 323 45.74 -2.56 -27.45
C SER A 323 45.84 -1.49 -28.55
N LYS A 324 46.54 -0.38 -28.30
CA LYS A 324 46.72 0.71 -29.28
C LYS A 324 48.01 0.55 -30.08
N GLU A 325 49.07 0.04 -29.45
CA GLU A 325 50.34 -0.30 -30.11
C GLU A 325 50.19 -1.51 -31.06
N CYS A 326 49.36 -2.51 -30.73
CA CYS A 326 49.10 -3.63 -31.63
C CYS A 326 48.26 -3.28 -32.88
N ASN A 327 47.53 -2.16 -32.86
CA ASN A 327 46.75 -1.68 -34.01
C ASN A 327 47.58 -0.78 -34.95
N SER A 328 48.67 -0.17 -34.48
CA SER A 328 49.55 0.66 -35.31
C SER A 328 50.56 -0.15 -36.14
N ASP A 329 50.98 -1.34 -35.67
CA ASP A 329 51.88 -2.24 -36.43
C ASP A 329 51.17 -3.02 -37.55
N SER A 330 49.83 -3.03 -37.56
CA SER A 330 48.99 -3.63 -38.61
C SER A 330 48.57 -2.64 -39.70
N SER A 331 49.12 -1.42 -39.72
CA SER A 331 48.80 -0.38 -40.72
C SER A 331 50.03 0.37 -41.27
N SER A 332 51.21 -0.26 -41.25
CA SER A 332 52.38 0.18 -42.03
C SER A 332 52.76 -0.83 -43.09
#